data_AF-A0A2V6SSK5-F1
#
_entry.id   AF-A0A2V6SSK5-F1
#
_cell.length_a   1.000
_cell.length_b   1.000
_cell.length_c   1.000
_cell.angle_alpha   90.00
_cell.angle_beta   90.00
_cell.angle_gamma   90.00
#
_symmetry.space_group_name_H-M   'P 1'
#
loop_
_entity.id
_entity.type
_entity.pdbx_description
1 polymer ?
#
loop_
_entity_poly.entity_id
_entity_poly.type
_entity_poly.pdbx_seq_one_letter_code
_entity_poly.pdbx_strand_id
1 'polypeptide(L)'
;IDDVQRAKVQPDFDLLDVPRDRFVIAGDAWARCRAGDADPSTFGIFDMRGLWFVAGNLLRDLAALNNMEMLPWDVWGAMIRPDEALGDDRLALFDRLSTITRAPDAAFAELCRLYEGNEDLRVPPTV
;
A
#
# COMPACT_ATOMS: atom_id res chain seq x y z
N ILE A 1 13.24 -14.68 10.04
CA ILE A 1 14.12 -13.66 10.67
C ILE A 1 15.20 -14.37 11.49
N ASP A 2 16.37 -13.77 11.64
CA ASP A 2 17.48 -14.33 12.44
C ASP A 2 17.28 -14.10 13.96
N ASP A 3 18.21 -14.59 14.77
CA ASP A 3 18.13 -14.50 16.24
C ASP A 3 18.29 -13.07 16.77
N VAL A 4 19.05 -12.22 16.07
CA VAL A 4 19.21 -10.81 16.41
C VAL A 4 17.89 -10.07 16.24
N GLN A 5 17.21 -10.31 15.12
CA GLN A 5 15.89 -9.76 14.81
C GLN A 5 14.83 -10.30 15.77
N ARG A 6 14.83 -11.61 16.09
CA ARG A 6 13.92 -12.20 17.08
C ARG A 6 14.03 -11.53 18.44
N ALA A 7 15.25 -11.37 18.94
CA ALA A 7 15.49 -10.76 20.25
C ALA A 7 15.04 -9.29 20.31
N LYS A 8 15.11 -8.58 19.18
CA LYS A 8 14.74 -7.16 19.09
C LYS A 8 13.25 -6.92 18.87
N VAL A 9 12.63 -7.65 17.95
CA VAL A 9 11.24 -7.41 17.51
C VAL A 9 10.23 -8.15 18.39
N GLN A 10 10.60 -9.34 18.90
CA GLN A 10 9.76 -10.15 19.80
C GLN A 10 8.30 -10.29 19.31
N PRO A 11 8.10 -10.86 18.10
CA PRO A 11 6.76 -11.04 17.53
C PRO A 11 5.90 -11.91 18.44
N ASP A 12 4.62 -11.54 18.58
CA ASP A 12 3.61 -12.22 19.40
C ASP A 12 2.81 -13.27 18.61
N PHE A 13 3.26 -13.63 17.40
CA PHE A 13 2.63 -14.61 16.51
C PHE A 13 3.68 -15.51 15.85
N ASP A 14 3.24 -16.65 15.29
CA ASP A 14 4.11 -17.53 14.51
C ASP A 14 4.50 -16.89 13.19
N LEU A 15 5.80 -16.70 12.99
CA LEU A 15 6.34 -16.08 11.77
C LEU A 15 6.15 -16.93 10.51
N LEU A 16 5.87 -18.22 10.66
CA LEU A 16 5.57 -19.13 9.55
C LEU A 16 4.07 -19.25 9.25
N ASP A 17 3.22 -18.72 10.15
CA ASP A 17 1.77 -18.70 10.03
C ASP A 17 1.22 -17.35 10.49
N VAL A 18 1.41 -16.33 9.65
CA VAL A 18 1.04 -14.95 9.96
C VAL A 18 -0.49 -14.83 9.97
N PRO A 19 -1.11 -14.49 11.11
CA PRO A 19 -2.56 -14.33 11.17
C PRO A 19 -3.05 -13.22 10.23
N ARG A 20 -4.24 -13.40 9.66
CA ARG A 20 -4.77 -12.49 8.64
C ARG A 20 -4.98 -11.05 9.15
N ASP A 21 -5.23 -10.90 10.44
CA ASP A 21 -5.35 -9.61 11.13
C ASP A 21 -4.00 -8.95 11.46
N ARG A 22 -2.88 -9.69 11.36
CA ARG A 22 -1.51 -9.19 11.52
C ARG A 22 -0.84 -8.77 10.22
N PHE A 23 -1.34 -9.25 9.07
CA PHE A 23 -0.96 -8.72 7.75
C PHE A 23 -1.99 -7.71 7.25
N VAL A 24 -1.81 -6.44 7.61
CA VAL A 24 -2.69 -5.36 7.18
C VAL A 24 -2.30 -4.90 5.78
N ILE A 25 -3.16 -5.14 4.80
CA ILE A 25 -2.98 -4.66 3.41
C ILE A 25 -3.15 -3.14 3.33
N ALA A 26 -2.56 -2.50 2.31
CA ALA A 26 -2.57 -1.04 2.21
C ALA A 26 -4.00 -0.49 2.07
N GLY A 27 -4.89 -1.22 1.39
CA GLY A 27 -6.30 -0.86 1.27
C GLY A 27 -7.01 -0.75 2.62
N ASP A 28 -6.81 -1.70 3.53
CA ASP A 28 -7.38 -1.66 4.87
C ASP A 28 -6.74 -0.57 5.74
N ALA A 29 -5.41 -0.43 5.69
CA ALA A 29 -4.70 0.62 6.40
C ALA A 29 -5.19 2.01 5.99
N TRP A 30 -5.35 2.24 4.69
CA TRP A 30 -5.86 3.49 4.14
C TRP A 30 -7.28 3.77 4.65
N ALA A 31 -8.21 2.82 4.48
CA ALA A 31 -9.59 2.98 4.91
C ALA A 31 -9.71 3.31 6.41
N ARG A 32 -8.95 2.61 7.26
CA ARG A 32 -8.93 2.87 8.72
C ARG A 32 -8.35 4.25 9.05
N CYS A 33 -7.25 4.65 8.39
CA CYS A 33 -6.69 5.99 8.56
C CYS A 33 -7.69 7.08 8.16
N ARG A 34 -8.38 6.89 7.03
CA ARG A 34 -9.38 7.85 6.52
C ARG A 34 -10.61 7.95 7.41
N ALA A 35 -11.01 6.86 8.05
CA ALA A 35 -12.09 6.83 9.04
C ALA A 35 -11.70 7.39 10.42
N GLY A 36 -10.40 7.58 10.69
CA GLY A 36 -9.89 7.97 12.00
C GLY A 36 -9.75 6.80 12.99
N ASP A 37 -9.91 5.56 12.52
CA ASP A 37 -9.81 4.33 13.33
C ASP A 37 -8.36 3.87 13.54
N ALA A 38 -7.41 4.45 12.79
CA ALA A 38 -5.98 4.19 12.94
C ALA A 38 -5.17 5.46 12.74
N ASP A 39 -4.08 5.60 13.49
CA ASP A 39 -3.12 6.69 13.31
C ASP A 39 -2.21 6.39 12.11
N PRO A 40 -2.17 7.24 11.05
CA PRO A 40 -1.28 7.04 9.93
C PRO A 40 0.20 6.91 10.33
N SER A 41 0.62 7.49 11.45
CA SER A 41 2.00 7.44 11.93
C SER A 41 2.46 6.04 12.36
N THR A 42 1.54 5.10 12.54
CA THR A 42 1.87 3.70 12.87
C THR A 42 2.20 2.86 11.63
N PHE A 43 1.95 3.38 10.42
CA PHE A 43 2.24 2.70 9.17
C PHE A 43 3.51 3.27 8.54
N GLY A 44 4.56 2.46 8.46
CA GLY A 44 5.84 2.88 7.91
C GLY A 44 7.03 2.09 8.43
N ILE A 45 8.22 2.52 8.03
CA ILE A 45 9.50 1.98 8.49
C ILE A 45 10.40 3.17 8.86
N PHE A 46 10.98 3.15 10.07
CA PHE A 46 11.78 4.26 10.59
C PHE A 46 11.04 5.61 10.53
N ASP A 47 11.64 6.63 9.93
CA ASP A 47 11.06 7.96 9.72
C ASP A 47 10.11 8.03 8.52
N MET A 48 10.12 7.01 7.65
CA MET A 48 9.23 6.91 6.50
C MET A 48 7.87 6.33 6.93
N ARG A 49 6.99 7.20 7.44
CA ARG A 49 5.68 6.82 7.97
C ARG A 49 4.60 7.85 7.63
N GLY A 50 3.35 7.42 7.68
CA GLY A 50 2.19 8.29 7.47
C GLY A 50 1.37 7.93 6.25
N LEU A 51 0.36 8.76 5.99
CA LEU A 51 -0.65 8.48 4.97
C LEU A 51 -0.06 8.40 3.55
N TRP A 52 0.96 9.22 3.26
CA TRP A 52 1.69 9.16 1.98
C TRP A 52 2.36 7.79 1.77
N PHE A 53 2.87 7.17 2.83
CA PHE A 53 3.53 5.86 2.78
C PHE A 53 2.50 4.76 2.50
N VAL A 54 1.33 4.83 3.14
CA VAL A 54 0.21 3.94 2.86
C VAL A 54 -0.27 4.09 1.41
N ALA A 55 -0.38 5.31 0.89
CA ALA A 55 -0.73 5.59 -0.50
C ALA A 55 0.25 4.93 -1.49
N GLY A 56 1.56 5.04 -1.22
CA GLY A 56 2.58 4.39 -2.02
C GLY A 56 2.48 2.86 -2.02
N ASN A 57 2.11 2.25 -0.88
CA ASN A 57 1.85 0.81 -0.82
C ASN A 57 0.56 0.42 -1.53
N LEU A 58 -0.48 1.26 -1.52
CA LEU A 58 -1.70 1.04 -2.30
C LEU A 58 -1.41 0.94 -3.81
N LEU A 59 -0.52 1.78 -4.32
CA LEU A 59 -0.11 1.74 -5.72
C LEU A 59 0.68 0.47 -6.04
N ARG A 60 1.55 0.01 -5.12
CA ARG A 60 2.26 -1.27 -5.24
C ARG A 60 1.32 -2.46 -5.19
N ASP A 61 0.35 -2.47 -4.28
CA ASP A 61 -0.67 -3.52 -4.21
C ASP A 61 -1.44 -3.61 -5.53
N LEU A 62 -1.86 -2.47 -6.10
CA LEU A 62 -2.52 -2.42 -7.41
C LEU A 62 -1.66 -3.02 -8.53
N ALA A 63 -0.39 -2.64 -8.60
CA ALA A 63 0.53 -3.15 -9.61
C ALA A 63 0.81 -4.66 -9.43
N ALA A 64 1.00 -5.12 -8.19
CA ALA A 64 1.19 -6.53 -7.87
C ALA A 64 -0.04 -7.37 -8.24
N LEU A 65 -1.25 -6.84 -8.02
CA LEU A 65 -2.51 -7.48 -8.44
C LEU A 65 -2.69 -7.52 -9.98
N ASN A 66 -1.92 -6.72 -10.73
CA ASN A 66 -1.78 -6.80 -12.18
C ASN A 66 -0.54 -7.59 -12.62
N ASN A 67 0.04 -8.39 -11.71
CA ASN A 67 1.16 -9.27 -11.97
C ASN A 67 2.45 -8.55 -12.41
N MET A 68 2.67 -7.33 -11.88
CA MET A 68 3.88 -6.57 -12.14
C MET A 68 4.91 -6.82 -11.04
N GLU A 69 6.13 -7.16 -11.45
CA GLU A 69 7.28 -7.31 -10.55
C GLU A 69 7.97 -5.96 -10.35
N MET A 70 8.18 -5.56 -9.09
CA MET A 70 8.78 -4.27 -8.72
C MET A 70 9.91 -4.50 -7.72
N LEU A 71 10.89 -3.60 -7.70
CA LEU A 71 11.84 -3.53 -6.59
C LEU A 71 11.18 -2.89 -5.37
N PRO A 72 11.62 -3.23 -4.14
CA PRO A 72 10.99 -2.74 -2.90
C PRO A 72 10.90 -1.21 -2.78
N TRP A 73 11.76 -0.49 -3.50
CA TRP A 73 11.91 0.96 -3.40
C TRP A 73 11.54 1.71 -4.68
N ASP A 74 10.96 1.02 -5.68
CA ASP A 74 10.56 1.68 -6.93
C ASP A 74 9.49 2.74 -6.65
N VAL A 75 9.64 3.91 -7.26
CA VAL A 75 8.69 5.03 -7.14
C VAL A 75 8.32 5.50 -8.54
N TRP A 76 7.04 5.71 -8.80
CA TRP A 76 6.55 6.16 -10.11
C TRP A 76 5.24 6.96 -9.99
N GLY A 77 4.90 7.68 -11.07
CA GLY A 77 3.59 8.26 -11.32
C GLY A 77 2.95 8.94 -10.11
N ALA A 78 1.78 8.44 -9.69
CA ALA A 78 0.94 9.02 -8.65
C ALA A 78 1.48 8.88 -7.21
N MET A 79 2.64 8.25 -7.00
CA MET A 79 3.20 8.11 -5.66
C MET A 79 3.52 9.47 -5.02
N ILE A 80 3.04 9.64 -3.79
CA ILE A 80 3.18 10.87 -3.02
C ILE A 80 4.53 10.87 -2.31
N ARG A 81 5.22 12.01 -2.36
CA ARG A 81 6.47 12.23 -1.62
C ARG A 81 6.20 12.57 -0.14
N PRO A 82 7.16 12.32 0.78
CA PRO A 82 6.95 12.57 2.22
C PRO A 82 6.47 13.98 2.56
N ASP A 83 6.98 14.99 1.87
CA ASP A 83 6.69 16.41 2.12
C ASP A 83 5.60 16.98 1.18
N GLU A 84 4.97 16.12 0.38
CA GLU A 84 3.96 16.53 -0.58
C GLU A 84 2.56 16.43 0.03
N ALA A 85 1.81 17.54 -0.06
CA ALA A 85 0.43 17.56 0.38
C ALA A 85 -0.45 16.67 -0.50
N LEU A 86 -1.27 15.83 0.13
CA LEU A 86 -2.34 15.12 -0.57
C LEU A 86 -3.49 16.08 -0.84
N GLY A 87 -3.58 16.55 -2.09
CA GLY A 87 -4.76 17.29 -2.57
C GLY A 87 -5.98 16.38 -2.69
N ASP A 88 -7.17 17.00 -2.74
CA ASP A 88 -8.47 16.32 -2.76
C ASP A 88 -8.59 15.29 -3.90
N ASP A 89 -8.07 15.61 -5.09
CA ASP A 89 -8.11 14.69 -6.25
C ASP A 89 -7.30 13.42 -6.01
N ARG A 90 -6.13 13.53 -5.37
CA ARG A 90 -5.32 12.36 -5.01
C ARG A 90 -5.97 11.58 -3.90
N LEU A 91 -6.54 12.25 -2.90
CA LEU A 91 -7.31 11.57 -1.85
C LEU A 91 -8.44 10.73 -2.45
N ALA A 92 -9.23 11.30 -3.36
CA ALA A 92 -10.31 10.59 -4.03
C ALA A 92 -9.80 9.40 -4.86
N LEU A 93 -8.67 9.55 -5.54
CA LEU A 93 -8.01 8.45 -6.26
C LEU A 93 -7.64 7.31 -5.29
N PHE A 94 -6.94 7.61 -4.21
CA PHE A 94 -6.51 6.58 -3.25
C PHE A 94 -7.66 5.98 -2.45
N ASP A 95 -8.74 6.74 -2.17
CA ASP A 95 -9.99 6.21 -1.60
C ASP A 95 -10.62 5.16 -2.54
N ARG A 96 -10.62 5.42 -3.85
CA ARG A 96 -11.09 4.45 -4.86
C ARG A 96 -10.16 3.23 -4.94
N LEU A 97 -8.85 3.44 -4.96
CA LEU A 97 -7.87 2.34 -4.98
C LEU A 97 -8.02 1.43 -3.75
N SER A 98 -8.16 2.01 -2.56
CA SER A 98 -8.44 1.29 -1.32
C SER A 98 -9.68 0.41 -1.42
N THR A 99 -10.76 0.91 -2.05
CA THR A 99 -11.97 0.11 -2.22
C THR A 99 -11.73 -1.11 -3.12
N ILE A 100 -11.03 -0.92 -4.25
CA ILE A 100 -10.78 -1.96 -5.24
C ILE A 100 -9.81 -3.02 -4.72
N THR A 101 -8.70 -2.61 -4.08
CA THR A 101 -7.64 -3.53 -3.62
C THR A 101 -8.04 -4.33 -2.38
N ARG A 102 -9.07 -3.93 -1.63
CA ARG A 102 -9.63 -4.70 -0.51
C ARG A 102 -10.47 -5.90 -0.94
N ALA A 103 -11.01 -5.87 -2.16
CA ALA A 103 -11.83 -6.94 -2.72
C ALA A 103 -11.43 -7.27 -4.17
N PRO A 104 -10.17 -7.65 -4.41
CA PRO A 104 -9.61 -7.72 -5.76
C PRO A 104 -10.32 -8.76 -6.64
N ASP A 105 -10.75 -9.89 -6.08
CA ASP A 105 -11.49 -10.92 -6.84
C ASP A 105 -12.84 -10.40 -7.35
N ALA A 106 -13.54 -9.63 -6.52
CA ALA A 106 -14.83 -9.05 -6.90
C ALA A 106 -14.67 -7.85 -7.85
N ALA A 107 -13.57 -7.10 -7.72
CA ALA A 107 -13.29 -5.90 -8.48
C ALA A 107 -12.31 -6.11 -9.65
N PHE A 108 -11.97 -7.36 -9.99
CA PHE A 108 -10.85 -7.69 -10.87
C PHE A 108 -10.89 -6.95 -12.22
N ALA A 109 -12.04 -6.96 -12.89
CA ALA A 109 -12.19 -6.27 -14.17
C ALA A 109 -12.05 -4.74 -14.08
N GLU A 110 -12.42 -4.14 -12.95
CA GLU A 110 -12.21 -2.72 -12.71
C GLU A 110 -10.74 -2.43 -12.37
N LEU A 111 -10.13 -3.29 -11.55
CA LEU A 111 -8.73 -3.24 -11.17
C LEU A 111 -7.82 -3.20 -12.41
N CYS A 112 -7.99 -4.14 -13.34
CA CYS A 112 -7.19 -4.19 -14.57
C CYS A 112 -7.44 -2.96 -15.45
N ARG A 113 -8.70 -2.58 -15.65
CA ARG A 113 -9.06 -1.41 -16.48
C ARG A 113 -8.48 -0.11 -15.94
N LEU A 114 -8.52 0.06 -14.61
CA LEU A 114 -7.99 1.26 -13.96
C LEU A 114 -6.46 1.30 -14.09
N TYR A 115 -5.79 0.17 -13.89
CA TYR A 115 -4.35 0.06 -14.05
C TYR A 115 -3.93 0.32 -15.50
N GLU A 116 -4.54 -0.33 -16.49
CA GLU A 116 -4.18 -0.18 -17.91
C GLU A 116 -4.47 1.23 -18.45
N GLY A 117 -5.59 1.83 -18.00
CA GLY A 117 -6.11 3.10 -18.49
C GLY A 117 -5.52 4.35 -17.85
N ASN A 118 -4.65 4.23 -16.85
CA ASN A 118 -4.03 5.37 -16.18
C ASN A 118 -2.51 5.21 -16.09
N GLU A 119 -1.77 6.01 -16.88
CA GLU A 119 -0.32 5.98 -16.95
C GLU A 119 0.35 6.27 -15.60
N ASP A 120 -0.24 7.15 -14.77
CA ASP A 120 0.30 7.47 -13.45
C ASP A 120 0.20 6.31 -12.44
N LEU A 121 -0.63 5.30 -12.72
CA LEU A 121 -0.73 4.11 -11.89
C LEU A 121 0.22 3.01 -12.34
N ARG A 122 0.66 3.06 -13.60
CA ARG A 122 1.42 1.98 -14.23
C ARG A 122 2.89 2.04 -13.88
N VAL A 123 3.44 0.88 -13.56
CA VAL A 123 4.88 0.71 -13.47
C VAL A 123 5.49 1.03 -14.85
N PRO A 124 6.45 1.97 -14.93
CA PRO A 124 7.08 2.32 -16.19
C PRO A 124 7.93 1.15 -16.71
N PRO A 125 8.12 1.03 -18.04
CA PRO A 125 8.89 -0.06 -18.64
C PRO A 125 10.39 0.02 -18.34
N THR A 126 10.88 1.18 -17.91
CA THR A 126 12.28 1.45 -17.58
C THR A 126 12.35 2.37 -16.37
N VAL A 127 13.28 2.09 -15.46
CA VAL A 127 13.60 2.91 -14.29
C VAL A 127 14.74 3.87 -14.59
#